data_AF-A0A925KNF9-F1
#
_entry.id   AF-A0A925KNF9-F1
#
_cell.length_a   1.000
_cell.length_b   1.000
_cell.length_c   1.000
_cell.angle_alpha   90.00
_cell.angle_beta   90.00
_cell.angle_gamma   90.00
#
_symmetry.space_group_name_H-M   'P 1'
#
loop_
_entity.id
_entity.type
_entity.pdbx_description
1 polymer ?
#
loop_
_entity_poly.entity_id
_entity_poly.type
_entity_poly.pdbx_seq_one_letter_code
_entity_poly.pdbx_strand_id
1 'polypeptide(L)'
;KLYATVGSNSNVAENGMDKEVRRAAILEVDPATGQSRVFASGLRNPNGLSWQPHSGALWTTVNERDEIGSDLVPDYMTSVKDGGFYGWPYSYYGQHVDERVQPQKPDLVASAIAPDYALGPHTASLGLVFYNGKLLPARYSGGAFIGQHGSWNRNPPSGYKVIFVPFADGRPAGPPEDTLTGFLNADGDALGRPVGVAIDKAGALLVADDVGNIIWRVTPAAAQPAATQ
;
A
#
# COMPACT_ATOMS: atom_id res chain seq x y z
N LYS A 1 11.48 15.49 -10.32
CA LYS A 1 10.60 14.59 -11.09
C LYS A 1 9.33 14.36 -10.28
N LEU A 2 8.19 14.11 -10.95
CA LEU A 2 6.94 13.73 -10.33
C LEU A 2 6.71 12.23 -10.58
N TYR A 3 6.24 11.49 -9.58
CA TYR A 3 5.89 10.08 -9.74
C TYR A 3 4.38 9.93 -9.66
N ALA A 4 3.79 9.31 -10.67
CA ALA A 4 2.36 9.13 -10.80
C ALA A 4 2.04 7.65 -10.92
N THR A 5 1.07 7.19 -10.13
CA THR A 5 0.65 5.80 -10.14
C THR A 5 -0.47 5.60 -11.15
N VAL A 6 -0.46 4.46 -11.83
CA VAL A 6 -1.52 4.10 -12.78
C VAL A 6 -1.87 2.64 -12.55
N GLY A 7 -3.09 2.40 -12.08
CA GLY A 7 -3.65 1.06 -11.89
C GLY A 7 -3.94 0.34 -13.21
N SER A 8 -4.09 -0.98 -13.13
CA SER A 8 -4.51 -1.84 -14.23
C SER A 8 -5.90 -1.45 -14.76
N ASN A 9 -6.21 -1.87 -15.98
CA ASN A 9 -7.55 -1.73 -16.55
C ASN A 9 -8.51 -2.81 -16.04
N SER A 10 -7.99 -4.01 -15.76
CA SER A 10 -8.79 -5.12 -15.25
C SER A 10 -8.04 -5.93 -14.17
N ASN A 11 -8.62 -7.04 -13.70
CA ASN A 11 -8.09 -7.79 -12.57
C ASN A 11 -6.75 -8.48 -12.91
N VAL A 12 -6.73 -9.26 -13.99
CA VAL A 12 -5.54 -9.93 -14.53
C VAL A 12 -5.42 -9.79 -16.06
N ALA A 13 -5.61 -8.57 -16.56
CA ALA A 13 -5.45 -8.17 -17.97
C ALA A 13 -6.38 -8.89 -18.97
N GLU A 14 -7.57 -9.31 -18.52
CA GLU A 14 -8.59 -9.98 -19.31
C GLU A 14 -9.06 -9.16 -20.53
N ASN A 15 -8.93 -7.83 -20.46
CA ASN A 15 -9.26 -6.93 -21.57
C ASN A 15 -8.15 -6.82 -22.63
N GLY A 16 -7.04 -7.54 -22.45
CA GLY A 16 -5.89 -7.55 -23.34
C GLY A 16 -4.77 -6.61 -22.90
N MET A 17 -3.52 -7.05 -23.12
CA MET A 17 -2.32 -6.27 -22.76
C MET A 17 -2.18 -4.94 -23.52
N ASP A 18 -2.87 -4.78 -24.66
CA ASP A 18 -2.94 -3.51 -25.39
C ASP A 18 -3.70 -2.43 -24.60
N LYS A 19 -4.60 -2.83 -23.69
CA LYS A 19 -5.29 -1.91 -22.78
C LYS A 19 -4.46 -1.53 -21.55
N GLU A 20 -3.39 -2.27 -21.29
CA GLU A 20 -2.50 -2.11 -20.14
C GLU A 20 -1.23 -1.29 -20.45
N VAL A 21 -1.18 -0.65 -21.61
CA VAL A 21 -0.06 0.22 -21.98
C VAL A 21 0.06 1.35 -20.96
N ARG A 22 1.22 1.38 -20.27
CA ARG A 22 1.54 2.36 -19.21
C ARG A 22 0.59 2.31 -18.01
N ARG A 23 -0.03 1.15 -17.78
CA ARG A 23 -0.83 0.82 -16.59
C ARG A 23 -0.13 -0.24 -15.75
N ALA A 24 -0.71 -0.53 -14.59
CA ALA A 24 -0.10 -1.38 -13.57
C ALA A 24 1.36 -0.98 -13.30
N ALA A 25 1.56 0.34 -13.15
CA ALA A 25 2.86 0.97 -13.24
C ALA A 25 2.95 2.24 -12.41
N ILE A 26 4.18 2.61 -12.09
CA ILE A 26 4.55 3.94 -11.64
C ILE A 26 5.22 4.65 -12.81
N LEU A 27 4.75 5.84 -13.14
CA LEU A 27 5.31 6.70 -14.17
C LEU A 27 6.20 7.76 -13.53
N GLU A 28 7.37 8.00 -14.14
CA GLU A 28 8.18 9.19 -13.86
C GLU A 28 7.83 10.26 -14.88
N VAL A 29 7.46 11.44 -14.40
CA VAL A 29 7.02 12.59 -15.19
C VAL A 29 7.95 13.76 -14.94
N ASP A 30 8.36 14.43 -16.01
CA ASP A 30 8.98 15.73 -15.96
C ASP A 30 7.89 16.82 -15.98
N PRO A 31 7.63 17.52 -14.87
CA PRO A 31 6.54 18.50 -14.82
C PRO A 31 6.81 19.75 -15.67
N ALA A 32 8.08 20.02 -16.05
CA ALA A 32 8.40 21.18 -16.88
C ALA A 32 8.14 20.91 -18.37
N THR A 33 8.37 19.68 -18.83
CA THR A 33 8.25 19.32 -20.26
C THR A 33 7.05 18.44 -20.58
N GLY A 34 6.42 17.83 -19.56
CA GLY A 34 5.36 16.83 -19.71
C GLY A 34 5.87 15.46 -20.18
N GLN A 35 7.16 15.30 -20.46
CA GLN A 35 7.72 14.02 -20.86
C GLN A 35 7.59 12.99 -19.72
N SER A 36 7.30 11.74 -20.07
CA SER A 36 7.11 10.70 -19.07
C SER A 36 7.49 9.30 -19.57
N ARG A 37 7.97 8.48 -18.64
CA ARG A 37 8.36 7.08 -18.88
C ARG A 37 7.77 6.17 -17.81
N VAL A 38 7.71 4.88 -18.11
CA VAL A 38 7.46 3.86 -17.07
C VAL A 38 8.71 3.79 -16.19
N PHE A 39 8.54 4.05 -14.90
CA PHE A 39 9.59 3.93 -13.89
C PHE A 39 9.66 2.51 -13.33
N ALA A 40 8.50 1.92 -13.03
CA ALA A 40 8.37 0.53 -12.62
C ALA A 40 7.02 -0.03 -13.12
N SER A 41 6.96 -1.33 -13.38
CA SER A 41 5.79 -2.01 -13.95
C SER A 41 5.46 -3.33 -13.23
N GLY A 42 4.35 -3.96 -13.60
CA GLY A 42 3.90 -5.19 -12.98
C GLY A 42 3.39 -5.00 -11.55
N LEU A 43 2.95 -3.79 -11.23
CA LEU A 43 2.35 -3.40 -9.96
C LEU A 43 0.85 -3.19 -10.24
N ARG A 44 -0.05 -4.14 -9.95
CA ARG A 44 -1.47 -4.08 -10.36
C ARG A 44 -2.10 -2.71 -10.11
N ASN A 45 -2.16 -2.28 -8.84
CA ASN A 45 -2.69 -0.98 -8.43
C ASN A 45 -1.76 -0.37 -7.36
N PRO A 46 -0.69 0.35 -7.76
CA PRO A 46 0.24 0.97 -6.82
C PRO A 46 -0.39 2.24 -6.24
N ASN A 47 -1.11 2.17 -5.12
CA ASN A 47 -1.95 3.30 -4.68
C ASN A 47 -1.18 4.35 -3.89
N GLY A 48 -0.51 3.94 -2.80
CA GLY A 48 0.23 4.85 -1.93
C GLY A 48 1.67 4.98 -2.39
N LEU A 49 2.23 6.20 -2.38
CA LEU A 49 3.66 6.45 -2.61
C LEU A 49 4.27 7.24 -1.46
N SER A 50 5.44 6.83 -0.99
CA SER A 50 6.21 7.59 0.00
C SER A 50 7.71 7.35 -0.15
N TRP A 51 8.51 8.36 0.19
CA TRP A 51 9.97 8.25 0.21
C TRP A 51 10.43 7.79 1.59
N GLN A 52 11.16 6.69 1.64
CA GLN A 52 11.71 6.19 2.89
C GLN A 52 12.86 7.11 3.33
N PRO A 53 12.81 7.69 4.54
CA PRO A 53 13.66 8.81 4.91
C PRO A 53 15.14 8.46 5.13
N HIS A 54 15.46 7.19 5.39
CA HIS A 54 16.83 6.72 5.66
C HIS A 54 17.57 6.33 4.37
N SER A 55 16.95 5.53 3.50
CA SER A 55 17.53 5.04 2.26
C SER A 55 17.26 5.94 1.06
N GLY A 56 16.27 6.83 1.14
CA GLY A 56 15.81 7.65 0.02
C GLY A 56 15.07 6.85 -1.06
N ALA A 57 14.75 5.59 -0.81
CA ALA A 57 14.02 4.75 -1.77
C ALA A 57 12.55 5.18 -1.87
N LEU A 58 12.00 5.14 -3.09
CA LEU A 58 10.55 5.22 -3.28
C LEU A 58 9.93 3.91 -2.80
N TRP A 59 8.83 3.99 -2.06
CA TRP A 59 8.02 2.83 -1.69
C TRP A 59 6.61 3.01 -2.19
N THR A 60 5.95 1.88 -2.47
CA THR A 60 4.55 1.85 -2.84
C THR A 60 3.78 0.81 -2.03
N THR A 61 2.49 1.05 -1.77
CA THR A 61 1.53 -0.03 -1.48
C THR A 61 0.87 -0.49 -2.78
N VAL A 62 0.51 -1.76 -2.88
CA VAL A 62 -0.15 -2.32 -4.07
C VAL A 62 -1.36 -3.14 -3.64
N ASN A 63 -2.51 -2.89 -4.28
CA ASN A 63 -3.63 -3.84 -4.18
C ASN A 63 -3.48 -4.93 -5.23
N GLU A 64 -3.47 -6.16 -4.75
CA GLU A 64 -3.28 -7.33 -5.60
C GLU A 64 -4.57 -7.81 -6.26
N ARG A 65 -4.44 -8.82 -7.11
CA ARG A 65 -5.52 -9.45 -7.87
C ARG A 65 -6.54 -10.13 -6.98
N ASP A 66 -7.75 -10.15 -7.50
CA ASP A 66 -8.92 -10.75 -6.90
C ASP A 66 -9.13 -12.20 -7.43
N GLU A 67 -10.08 -12.90 -6.81
CA GLU A 67 -10.66 -14.17 -7.30
C GLU A 67 -9.71 -15.39 -7.29
N ILE A 68 -8.76 -15.44 -6.35
CA ILE A 68 -7.96 -16.66 -6.07
C ILE A 68 -8.04 -17.13 -4.62
N GLY A 69 -9.15 -16.79 -3.96
CA GLY A 69 -9.47 -17.22 -2.59
C GLY A 69 -9.37 -16.13 -1.54
N SER A 70 -9.83 -16.42 -0.32
CA SER A 70 -9.84 -15.46 0.79
C SER A 70 -8.44 -15.12 1.32
N ASP A 71 -7.48 -16.04 1.17
CA ASP A 71 -6.17 -15.91 1.81
C ASP A 71 -5.03 -15.65 0.82
N LEU A 72 -5.36 -15.51 -0.47
CA LEU A 72 -4.46 -15.13 -1.54
C LEU A 72 -5.10 -14.05 -2.42
N VAL A 73 -4.34 -13.14 -3.01
CA VAL A 73 -2.91 -12.83 -2.77
C VAL A 73 -2.81 -11.75 -1.69
N PRO A 74 -1.75 -11.69 -0.86
CA PRO A 74 -1.51 -10.52 -0.04
C PRO A 74 -1.39 -9.24 -0.88
N ASP A 75 -2.10 -8.19 -0.48
CA ASP A 75 -1.64 -6.82 -0.75
C ASP A 75 -0.26 -6.66 -0.14
N TYR A 76 0.55 -5.75 -0.69
CA TYR A 76 1.93 -5.60 -0.25
C TYR A 76 2.40 -4.16 -0.25
N MET A 77 3.51 -3.93 0.45
CA MET A 77 4.35 -2.75 0.25
C MET A 77 5.75 -3.17 -0.19
N THR A 78 6.37 -2.37 -1.04
CA THR A 78 7.71 -2.68 -1.57
C THR A 78 8.47 -1.41 -1.95
N SER A 79 9.78 -1.49 -1.85
CA SER A 79 10.71 -0.54 -2.43
C SER A 79 10.67 -0.64 -3.97
N VAL A 80 10.53 0.51 -4.63
CA VAL A 80 10.38 0.62 -6.08
C VAL A 80 11.75 0.80 -6.72
N LYS A 81 12.09 -0.06 -7.67
CA LYS A 81 13.35 -0.03 -8.43
C LYS A 81 13.10 0.54 -9.83
N ASP A 82 13.99 1.42 -10.29
CA ASP A 82 13.95 1.93 -11.66
C ASP A 82 14.11 0.77 -12.66
N GLY A 83 13.16 0.65 -13.59
CA GLY A 83 13.07 -0.44 -14.55
C GLY A 83 12.56 -1.77 -13.96
N GLY A 84 12.14 -1.79 -12.69
CA GLY A 84 11.68 -3.00 -12.01
C GLY A 84 10.34 -3.52 -12.54
N PHE A 85 10.22 -4.85 -12.60
CA PHE A 85 8.98 -5.57 -12.90
C PHE A 85 8.55 -6.41 -11.71
N TYR A 86 7.32 -6.24 -11.23
CA TYR A 86 6.81 -6.84 -9.98
C TYR A 86 5.79 -7.96 -10.20
N GLY A 87 5.75 -8.52 -11.41
CA GLY A 87 5.09 -9.78 -11.71
C GLY A 87 3.74 -9.67 -12.39
N TRP A 88 2.91 -8.67 -12.07
CA TRP A 88 1.58 -8.55 -12.67
C TRP A 88 1.65 -8.33 -14.20
N PRO A 89 0.77 -8.96 -15.02
CA PRO A 89 -0.29 -9.89 -14.63
C PRO A 89 0.19 -11.35 -14.52
N TYR A 90 1.34 -11.68 -15.08
CA TYR A 90 1.80 -13.07 -15.29
C TYR A 90 2.13 -13.84 -14.02
N SER A 91 2.47 -13.14 -12.94
CA SER A 91 2.80 -13.73 -11.65
C SER A 91 2.38 -12.83 -10.50
N TYR A 92 2.22 -13.42 -9.31
CA TYR A 92 1.94 -12.70 -8.08
C TYR A 92 3.05 -12.93 -7.06
N TYR A 93 3.23 -11.95 -6.18
CA TYR A 93 4.13 -12.02 -5.03
C TYR A 93 5.51 -12.63 -5.35
N GLY A 94 6.13 -12.16 -6.45
CA GLY A 94 7.34 -12.75 -7.01
C GLY A 94 7.02 -13.64 -8.20
N GLN A 95 7.56 -14.86 -8.24
CA GLN A 95 7.54 -15.73 -9.41
C GLN A 95 6.39 -16.75 -9.41
N HIS A 96 5.36 -16.56 -8.59
CA HIS A 96 4.21 -17.47 -8.56
C HIS A 96 3.35 -17.24 -9.80
N VAL A 97 3.38 -18.19 -10.75
CA VAL A 97 2.66 -18.10 -12.02
C VAL A 97 1.16 -17.94 -11.78
N ASP A 98 0.54 -16.99 -12.48
CA ASP A 98 -0.91 -16.87 -12.57
C ASP A 98 -1.41 -17.59 -13.83
N GLU A 99 -1.92 -18.81 -13.66
CA GLU A 99 -2.33 -19.69 -14.78
C GLU A 99 -3.52 -19.13 -15.59
N ARG A 100 -4.26 -18.16 -15.03
CA ARG A 100 -5.41 -17.51 -15.68
C ARG A 100 -4.98 -16.61 -16.85
N VAL A 101 -3.75 -16.13 -16.86
CA VAL A 101 -3.25 -15.18 -17.86
C VAL A 101 -2.73 -15.91 -19.10
N GLN A 102 -3.22 -15.54 -20.27
CA GLN A 102 -2.80 -16.14 -21.54
C GLN A 102 -2.50 -15.07 -22.61
N PRO A 103 -1.44 -15.27 -23.45
CA PRO A 103 -0.43 -16.30 -23.33
C PRO A 103 0.51 -16.03 -22.15
N GLN A 104 0.98 -17.11 -21.52
CA GLN A 104 2.01 -17.05 -20.48
C GLN A 104 3.30 -16.35 -20.96
N LYS A 105 4.05 -15.78 -20.02
CA LYS A 105 5.35 -15.13 -20.26
C LYS A 105 6.40 -15.59 -19.24
N PRO A 106 6.95 -16.81 -19.39
CA PRO A 106 7.89 -17.39 -18.43
C PRO A 106 9.11 -16.50 -18.16
N ASP A 107 9.65 -15.84 -19.19
CA ASP A 107 10.79 -14.93 -19.04
C ASP A 107 10.47 -13.72 -18.15
N LEU A 108 9.26 -13.17 -18.25
CA LEU A 108 8.82 -12.07 -17.39
C LEU A 108 8.58 -12.56 -15.96
N VAL A 109 7.97 -13.73 -15.79
CA VAL A 109 7.80 -14.35 -14.48
C VAL A 109 9.16 -14.57 -13.80
N ALA A 110 10.15 -15.10 -14.51
CA ALA A 110 11.50 -15.29 -13.98
C ALA A 110 12.20 -13.98 -13.58
N SER A 111 11.85 -12.87 -14.23
CA SER A 111 12.37 -11.52 -13.90
C SER A 111 11.62 -10.81 -12.76
N ALA A 112 10.49 -11.35 -12.31
CA ALA A 112 9.63 -10.69 -11.34
C ALA A 112 10.34 -10.49 -9.99
N ILE A 113 10.33 -9.25 -9.51
CA ILE A 113 10.84 -8.86 -8.20
C ILE A 113 9.79 -9.24 -7.16
N ALA A 114 10.18 -10.07 -6.19
CA ALA A 114 9.34 -10.38 -5.04
C ALA A 114 9.14 -9.11 -4.18
N PRO A 115 7.90 -8.78 -3.79
CA PRO A 115 7.63 -7.67 -2.88
C PRO A 115 8.32 -7.83 -1.53
N ASP A 116 8.68 -6.70 -0.91
CA ASP A 116 9.43 -6.70 0.36
C ASP A 116 8.59 -7.09 1.58
N TYR A 117 7.27 -6.84 1.57
CA TYR A 117 6.42 -7.05 2.74
C TYR A 117 4.95 -7.29 2.40
N ALA A 118 4.38 -8.39 2.89
CA ALA A 118 2.96 -8.69 2.81
C ALA A 118 2.15 -7.89 3.86
N LEU A 119 1.13 -7.18 3.41
CA LEU A 119 0.17 -6.45 4.25
C LEU A 119 -1.09 -7.28 4.55
N GLY A 120 -1.20 -8.45 3.94
CA GLY A 120 -2.32 -9.37 4.09
C GLY A 120 -3.30 -9.30 2.92
N PRO A 121 -4.06 -10.38 2.70
CA PRO A 121 -4.95 -10.50 1.55
C PRO A 121 -6.15 -9.55 1.68
N HIS A 122 -6.50 -8.92 0.56
CA HIS A 122 -7.70 -8.09 0.39
C HIS A 122 -7.79 -6.87 1.33
N THR A 123 -6.68 -6.41 1.92
CA THR A 123 -6.72 -5.29 2.89
C THR A 123 -7.06 -3.95 2.25
N ALA A 124 -6.92 -3.83 0.93
CA ALA A 124 -7.10 -2.61 0.17
C ALA A 124 -6.21 -1.49 0.74
N SER A 125 -4.90 -1.74 0.82
CA SER A 125 -3.90 -0.79 1.31
C SER A 125 -3.70 0.39 0.33
N LEU A 126 -4.29 1.56 0.62
CA LEU A 126 -4.33 2.72 -0.28
C LEU A 126 -3.34 3.82 0.09
N GLY A 127 -3.21 4.15 1.38
CA GLY A 127 -2.34 5.21 1.86
C GLY A 127 -0.98 4.68 2.34
N LEU A 128 0.08 5.47 2.16
CA LEU A 128 1.41 5.18 2.68
C LEU A 128 2.12 6.46 3.09
N VAL A 129 2.61 6.52 4.34
CA VAL A 129 3.49 7.61 4.79
C VAL A 129 4.54 7.10 5.79
N PHE A 130 5.80 7.46 5.57
CA PHE A 130 6.83 7.24 6.58
C PHE A 130 6.79 8.32 7.66
N TYR A 131 6.90 7.92 8.92
CA TYR A 131 6.84 8.84 10.05
C TYR A 131 8.20 9.48 10.33
N ASN A 132 8.30 10.79 10.09
CA ASN A 132 9.46 11.62 10.42
C ASN A 132 9.13 12.73 11.42
N GLY A 133 7.91 12.73 11.98
CA GLY A 133 7.48 13.67 13.01
C GLY A 133 8.08 13.37 14.38
N LYS A 134 7.82 14.28 15.33
CA LYS A 134 8.30 14.17 16.72
C LYS A 134 7.18 14.12 17.77
N LEU A 135 5.92 14.17 17.33
CA LEU A 135 4.78 14.24 18.24
C LEU A 135 4.34 12.85 18.73
N LEU A 136 4.26 11.87 17.82
CA LEU A 136 3.95 10.49 18.17
C LEU A 136 5.14 9.84 18.91
N PRO A 137 4.90 8.79 19.72
CA PRO A 137 5.96 8.08 20.42
C PRO A 137 7.14 7.70 19.52
N ALA A 138 8.37 7.80 20.05
CA ALA A 138 9.61 7.60 19.29
C ALA A 138 9.69 6.25 18.55
N ARG A 139 8.99 5.22 19.04
CA ARG A 139 8.87 3.90 18.40
C ARG A 139 8.29 3.94 16.98
N TYR A 140 7.53 5.00 16.64
CA TYR A 140 6.99 5.19 15.30
C TYR A 140 8.00 5.78 14.32
N SER A 141 9.11 6.37 14.80
CA SER A 141 10.08 7.07 13.96
C SER A 141 10.69 6.15 12.91
N GLY A 142 10.67 6.60 11.66
CA GLY A 142 11.24 5.88 10.51
C GLY A 142 10.37 4.74 9.95
N GLY A 143 9.32 4.32 10.67
CA GLY A 143 8.37 3.30 10.20
C GLY A 143 7.26 3.89 9.32
N ALA A 144 6.39 3.01 8.80
CA ALA A 144 5.37 3.36 7.83
C ALA A 144 3.96 3.23 8.42
N PHE A 145 3.14 4.27 8.25
CA PHE A 145 1.69 4.19 8.46
C PHE A 145 0.99 3.90 7.14
N ILE A 146 -0.01 3.01 7.18
CA ILE A 146 -0.73 2.54 6.00
C ILE A 146 -2.24 2.57 6.27
N GLY A 147 -2.97 3.28 5.41
CA GLY A 147 -4.43 3.26 5.42
C GLY A 147 -4.96 2.04 4.67
N GLN A 148 -5.70 1.18 5.36
CA GLN A 148 -6.31 -0.03 4.80
C GLN A 148 -7.83 0.18 4.67
N HIS A 149 -8.28 0.31 3.42
CA HIS A 149 -9.65 0.66 3.06
C HIS A 149 -10.63 -0.49 3.33
N GLY A 150 -10.13 -1.72 3.37
CA GLY A 150 -10.89 -2.90 3.73
C GLY A 150 -11.43 -3.70 2.56
N SER A 151 -11.55 -5.02 2.78
CA SER A 151 -11.95 -6.02 1.79
C SER A 151 -13.43 -5.94 1.44
N TRP A 152 -13.75 -6.13 0.17
CA TRP A 152 -15.10 -6.49 -0.28
C TRP A 152 -15.21 -7.98 -0.68
N ASN A 153 -14.08 -8.62 -1.04
CA ASN A 153 -14.01 -9.97 -1.62
C ASN A 153 -13.31 -10.98 -0.70
N ARG A 154 -13.56 -10.91 0.61
CA ARG A 154 -12.95 -11.81 1.60
C ARG A 154 -13.90 -12.15 2.74
N ASN A 155 -13.89 -13.41 3.19
CA ASN A 155 -14.55 -13.84 4.42
C ASN A 155 -13.56 -14.61 5.32
N PRO A 156 -13.30 -14.17 6.58
CA PRO A 156 -13.80 -12.93 7.19
C PRO A 156 -13.19 -11.67 6.56
N PRO A 157 -13.78 -10.47 6.75
CA PRO A 157 -13.21 -9.24 6.22
C PRO A 157 -11.79 -8.94 6.75
N SER A 158 -11.00 -8.21 5.96
CA SER A 158 -9.66 -7.71 6.34
C SER A 158 -9.54 -6.20 6.08
N GLY A 159 -8.58 -5.54 6.71
CA GLY A 159 -8.38 -4.08 6.61
C GLY A 159 -9.28 -3.29 7.55
N TYR A 160 -9.92 -2.22 7.05
CA TYR A 160 -10.76 -1.29 7.82
C TYR A 160 -10.03 -0.69 9.03
N LYS A 161 -8.81 -0.21 8.80
CA LYS A 161 -7.92 0.29 9.86
C LYS A 161 -6.75 1.08 9.30
N VAL A 162 -6.01 1.72 10.20
CA VAL A 162 -4.65 2.18 9.94
C VAL A 162 -3.68 1.30 10.72
N ILE A 163 -2.68 0.78 10.03
CA ILE A 163 -1.59 0.02 10.63
C ILE A 163 -0.28 0.81 10.61
N PHE A 164 0.65 0.40 11.47
CA PHE A 164 2.04 0.81 11.47
C PHE A 164 2.95 -0.38 11.23
N VAL A 165 3.90 -0.26 10.31
CA VAL A 165 4.97 -1.25 10.08
C VAL A 165 6.28 -0.67 10.60
N PRO A 166 6.95 -1.31 11.59
CA PRO A 166 8.23 -0.85 12.09
C PRO A 166 9.33 -1.03 11.04
N PHE A 167 10.28 -0.11 11.00
CA PHE A 167 11.43 -0.16 10.08
C PHE A 167 12.74 -0.05 10.85
N ALA A 168 13.77 -0.74 10.35
CA ALA A 168 15.16 -0.61 10.76
C ALA A 168 16.03 -0.61 9.50
N ASP A 169 17.02 0.29 9.43
CA ASP A 169 17.98 0.39 8.33
C ASP A 169 17.35 0.44 6.92
N GLY A 170 16.20 1.10 6.81
CA GLY A 170 15.49 1.25 5.53
C GLY A 170 14.62 0.06 5.12
N ARG A 171 14.43 -0.94 5.99
CA ARG A 171 13.64 -2.15 5.72
C ARG A 171 12.60 -2.42 6.81
N PRO A 172 11.47 -3.09 6.48
CA PRO A 172 10.53 -3.57 7.48
C PRO A 172 11.21 -4.48 8.52
N ALA A 173 10.87 -4.30 9.79
CA ALA A 173 11.60 -4.90 10.92
C ALA A 173 10.68 -5.57 11.96
N GLY A 174 9.46 -5.94 11.58
CA GLY A 174 8.54 -6.59 12.50
C GLY A 174 7.12 -6.73 11.95
N PRO A 175 6.20 -7.32 12.74
CA PRO A 175 4.78 -7.41 12.39
C PRO A 175 4.13 -6.02 12.36
N PRO A 176 3.00 -5.88 11.63
CA PRO A 176 2.25 -4.64 11.66
C PRO A 176 1.53 -4.48 13.01
N GLU A 177 1.34 -3.24 13.42
CA GLU A 177 0.58 -2.87 14.61
C GLU A 177 -0.66 -2.08 14.23
N ASP A 178 -1.80 -2.38 14.84
CA ASP A 178 -3.01 -1.58 14.68
C ASP A 178 -2.86 -0.22 15.39
N THR A 179 -3.22 0.87 14.71
CA THR A 179 -3.04 2.24 15.24
C THR A 179 -4.31 3.08 15.25
N LEU A 180 -5.22 2.84 14.31
CA LEU A 180 -6.57 3.40 14.30
C LEU A 180 -7.54 2.34 13.79
N THR A 181 -8.50 1.94 14.63
CA THR A 181 -9.44 0.84 14.38
C THR A 181 -10.87 1.27 14.73
N GLY A 182 -11.84 0.36 14.61
CA GLY A 182 -13.25 0.64 14.89
C GLY A 182 -14.07 1.07 13.66
N PHE A 183 -13.50 0.91 12.47
CA PHE A 183 -14.16 1.24 11.20
C PHE A 183 -15.07 0.14 10.66
N LEU A 184 -15.08 -1.03 11.27
CA LEU A 184 -15.96 -2.15 10.95
C LEU A 184 -16.67 -2.58 12.23
N ASN A 185 -18.00 -2.63 12.20
CA ASN A 185 -18.78 -3.09 13.35
C ASN A 185 -18.82 -4.64 13.44
N ALA A 186 -19.45 -5.17 14.48
CA ALA A 186 -19.56 -6.62 14.69
C ALA A 186 -20.43 -7.34 13.64
N ASP A 187 -21.35 -6.60 12.99
CA ASP A 187 -22.25 -7.10 11.95
C ASP A 187 -21.59 -7.09 10.55
N GLY A 188 -20.40 -6.49 10.43
CA GLY A 188 -19.66 -6.38 9.18
C GLY A 188 -19.95 -5.11 8.37
N ASP A 189 -20.69 -4.15 8.93
CA ASP A 189 -20.91 -2.86 8.28
C ASP A 189 -19.71 -1.93 8.46
N ALA A 190 -19.29 -1.31 7.36
CA ALA A 190 -18.24 -0.30 7.37
C ALA A 190 -18.79 1.03 7.92
N LEU A 191 -18.26 1.45 9.07
CA LEU A 191 -18.51 2.75 9.69
C LEU A 191 -17.57 3.84 9.15
N GLY A 192 -16.47 3.43 8.52
CA GLY A 192 -15.57 4.27 7.75
C GLY A 192 -14.57 3.40 6.99
N ARG A 193 -13.77 3.99 6.10
CA ARG A 193 -12.76 3.28 5.32
C ARG A 193 -11.53 4.16 5.12
N PRO A 194 -10.43 3.88 5.85
CA PRO A 194 -9.19 4.64 5.72
C PRO A 194 -8.60 4.60 4.30
N VAL A 195 -8.27 5.77 3.74
CA VAL A 195 -7.66 5.94 2.42
C VAL A 195 -6.27 6.56 2.55
N GLY A 196 -6.18 7.89 2.44
CA GLY A 196 -4.94 8.64 2.45
C GLY A 196 -4.43 8.89 3.86
N VAL A 197 -3.11 8.83 4.03
CA VAL A 197 -2.44 9.17 5.29
C VAL A 197 -1.35 10.21 5.04
N ALA A 198 -1.21 11.16 5.96
CA ALA A 198 -0.20 12.21 5.88
C ALA A 198 0.24 12.66 7.28
N ILE A 199 1.43 13.26 7.40
CA ILE A 199 1.89 13.85 8.66
C ILE A 199 1.67 15.36 8.60
N ASP A 200 0.95 15.91 9.58
CA ASP A 200 0.74 17.35 9.67
C ASP A 200 2.01 18.11 10.16
N LYS A 201 1.97 19.43 10.12
CA LYS A 201 3.11 20.28 10.54
C LYS A 201 3.49 20.11 12.02
N ALA A 202 2.56 19.68 12.86
CA ALA A 202 2.80 19.43 14.28
C ALA A 202 3.32 18.00 14.53
N GLY A 203 3.36 17.13 13.51
CA GLY A 203 3.81 15.75 13.61
C GLY A 203 2.70 14.75 13.93
N ALA A 204 1.42 15.14 13.86
CA ALA A 204 0.29 14.24 14.01
C ALA A 204 0.02 13.47 12.71
N LEU A 205 -0.55 12.29 12.82
CA LEU A 205 -1.00 11.51 11.66
C LEU A 205 -2.42 11.96 11.27
N LEU A 206 -2.60 12.38 10.03
CA LEU A 206 -3.89 12.63 9.39
C LEU A 206 -4.32 11.40 8.63
N VAL A 207 -5.59 11.03 8.73
CA VAL A 207 -6.19 9.89 8.04
C VAL A 207 -7.48 10.35 7.37
N ALA A 208 -7.58 10.19 6.06
CA ALA A 208 -8.82 10.40 5.33
C ALA A 208 -9.69 9.15 5.40
N ASP A 209 -10.95 9.32 5.77
CA ASP A 209 -12.00 8.31 5.79
C ASP A 209 -13.09 8.72 4.81
N ASP A 210 -13.21 8.00 3.69
CA ASP A 210 -14.08 8.39 2.59
C ASP A 210 -15.56 8.07 2.86
N VAL A 211 -15.85 6.90 3.44
CA VAL A 211 -17.21 6.51 3.84
C VAL A 211 -17.73 7.38 4.97
N GLY A 212 -16.88 7.67 5.97
CA GLY A 212 -17.24 8.56 7.08
C GLY A 212 -17.27 10.04 6.69
N ASN A 213 -16.67 10.42 5.55
CA ASN A 213 -16.43 11.81 5.13
C ASN A 213 -15.74 12.64 6.24
N ILE A 214 -14.71 12.05 6.86
CA ILE A 214 -13.99 12.61 8.02
C ILE A 214 -12.48 12.62 7.73
N ILE A 215 -11.80 13.65 8.24
CA ILE A 215 -10.34 13.62 8.42
C ILE A 215 -10.05 13.42 9.90
N TRP A 216 -9.50 12.26 10.24
CA TRP A 216 -9.04 11.97 11.59
C TRP A 216 -7.66 12.56 11.82
N ARG A 217 -7.43 13.10 13.02
CA ARG A 217 -6.12 13.59 13.46
C ARG A 217 -5.67 12.82 14.69
N VAL A 218 -4.75 11.88 14.48
CA VAL A 218 -4.23 10.98 15.51
C VAL A 218 -3.06 11.66 16.25
N THR A 219 -3.19 11.74 17.57
CA THR A 219 -2.20 12.35 18.47
C THR A 219 -1.96 11.43 19.67
N PRO A 220 -0.87 11.62 20.43
CA PRO A 220 -0.69 10.90 21.68
C PRO A 220 -1.87 11.16 22.61
N ALA A 221 -2.31 10.11 23.32
CA ALA A 221 -3.24 10.31 24.43
C ALA A 221 -2.62 11.27 25.45
N ALA A 222 -3.42 12.16 26.01
CA ALA A 222 -2.99 12.96 27.16
C ALA A 222 -2.51 11.99 28.25
N ALA A 223 -1.36 12.27 28.85
CA ALA A 223 -0.89 11.49 29.99
C ALA A 223 -1.99 11.50 31.05
N GLN A 224 -2.56 10.33 31.36
CA GLN A 224 -3.44 10.22 32.51
C GLN A 224 -2.63 10.64 33.74
N PRO A 225 -3.15 11.55 34.59
CA PRO A 225 -2.54 11.78 35.88
C PRO A 225 -2.37 10.43 36.57
N ALA A 226 -1.17 10.15 37.07
CA ALA A 226 -0.97 8.97 37.89
C ALA A 226 -2.04 8.98 38.98
N ALA A 227 -2.84 7.92 39.05
CA ALA A 227 -3.83 7.77 40.10
C ALA A 227 -3.09 7.86 41.44
N THR A 228 -3.31 8.93 42.19
CA THR A 228 -2.90 9.00 43.59
C THR A 228 -3.63 7.88 44.32
N GLN A 229 -2.85 6.93 44.83
CA GLN A 229 -3.31 5.92 45.79
C GLN A 229 -3.66 6.57 47.12
#